data_AF-A0A259LTT3-F1
#
_entry.id   AF-A0A259LTT3-F1
#
_cell.length_a   1.000
_cell.length_b   1.000
_cell.length_c   1.000
_cell.angle_alpha   90.00
_cell.angle_beta   90.00
_cell.angle_gamma   90.00
#
_symmetry.space_group_name_H-M   'P 1'
#
loop_
_entity.id
_entity.type
_entity.pdbx_description
1 polymer ?
#
loop_
_entity_poly.entity_id
_entity_poly.type
_entity_poly.pdbx_seq_one_letter_code
_entity_poly.pdbx_strand_id
1 'polypeptide(L)'
;MQQLEPAGRYSPYHVFTAAQWAQFRADTPLTLTEDEVRRLSSLYDPVDLDEVRRIYLALSRLLSAHVETMQRLFHQRRAFFSTPDAAPSPFIIGMAGSVSAGKSTTARILKELLGRWPASPKVDLVTTDGFLYPNAVLQAQGLMQRKGFPESYDVGALLRFLSTIKSGERNVRAPVYSHMTYDVIPGEYVTVDRPDILIFEGLNVLQTRDLPRDGKIVPFLSDFFDFSIYIDADEELLREWYIARFMRLRETAFRSPESYFHRYSTFSEAEALQTAIGLWENINLRNLHENILPTRPRADLILRKGADHLVSEVALRRL
;
A
#
# COMPACT_ATOMS: atom_id res chain seq x y z
N MET A 1 -15.66 5.79 18.34
CA MET A 1 -16.17 4.42 18.57
C MET A 1 -15.07 3.43 18.20
N GLN A 2 -14.50 2.75 19.19
CA GLN A 2 -13.45 1.74 19.05
C GLN A 2 -13.96 0.56 18.20
N GLN A 3 -13.58 0.53 16.92
CA GLN A 3 -13.95 -0.56 15.99
C GLN A 3 -13.04 -1.81 16.11
N LEU A 4 -12.12 -1.81 17.08
CA LEU A 4 -11.26 -2.94 17.41
C LEU A 4 -11.56 -3.52 18.79
N GLU A 5 -12.58 -2.99 19.50
CA GLU A 5 -13.11 -3.69 20.66
C GLU A 5 -13.58 -5.09 20.22
N PRO A 6 -13.19 -6.15 20.93
CA PRO A 6 -13.75 -7.45 20.68
C PRO A 6 -15.21 -7.38 21.13
N ALA A 7 -16.12 -7.08 20.21
CA ALA A 7 -17.49 -7.53 20.29
C ALA A 7 -17.43 -9.07 20.19
N GLY A 8 -17.10 -9.69 21.33
CA GLY A 8 -16.81 -11.09 21.51
C GLY A 8 -17.99 -11.95 21.08
N ARG A 9 -18.02 -12.29 19.78
CA ARG A 9 -18.62 -13.49 19.16
C ARG A 9 -18.61 -13.41 17.63
N TYR A 10 -18.56 -12.21 17.03
CA TYR A 10 -18.83 -12.01 15.59
C TYR A 10 -17.73 -11.32 14.78
N SER A 11 -16.55 -11.04 15.37
CA SER A 11 -15.43 -10.50 14.58
C SER A 11 -14.89 -11.57 13.60
N PRO A 12 -14.75 -11.24 12.30
CA PRO A 12 -14.13 -12.14 11.33
C PRO A 12 -12.60 -12.20 11.47
N TYR A 13 -12.01 -11.52 12.46
CA TYR A 13 -10.57 -11.47 12.68
C TYR A 13 -10.13 -12.26 13.93
N HIS A 14 -8.92 -12.79 13.87
CA HIS A 14 -8.09 -13.08 15.03
C HIS A 14 -7.22 -11.85 15.30
N VAL A 15 -7.26 -11.36 16.53
CA VAL A 15 -6.51 -10.16 16.96
C VAL A 15 -5.37 -10.59 17.86
N PHE A 16 -4.17 -10.09 17.57
CA PHE A 16 -2.94 -10.38 18.29
C PHE A 16 -2.26 -9.09 18.70
N THR A 17 -1.75 -9.04 19.93
CA THR A 17 -0.77 -8.02 20.30
C THR A 17 0.53 -8.24 19.52
N ALA A 18 1.34 -7.19 19.35
CA ALA A 18 2.66 -7.32 18.71
C ALA A 18 3.53 -8.42 19.35
N ALA A 19 3.47 -8.57 20.68
CA ALA A 19 4.21 -9.60 21.41
C ALA A 19 3.73 -11.02 21.08
N GLN A 20 2.42 -11.23 20.94
CA GLN A 20 1.85 -12.52 20.52
C GLN A 20 2.23 -12.81 19.07
N TRP A 21 2.08 -11.81 18.19
CA TRP A 21 2.39 -11.94 16.76
C TRP A 21 3.86 -12.29 16.51
N ALA A 22 4.78 -11.69 17.27
CA ALA A 22 6.22 -11.94 17.16
C ALA A 22 6.61 -13.41 17.38
N GLN A 23 5.81 -14.18 18.12
CA GLN A 23 6.06 -15.61 18.36
C GLN A 23 5.88 -16.44 17.09
N PHE A 24 5.04 -16.00 16.14
CA PHE A 24 4.78 -16.73 14.88
C PHE A 24 5.95 -16.68 13.90
N ARG A 25 7.01 -15.90 14.18
CA ARG A 25 8.23 -15.95 13.38
C ARG A 25 8.88 -17.34 13.42
N ALA A 26 8.72 -18.07 14.53
CA ALA A 26 9.47 -19.28 14.91
C ALA A 26 10.96 -19.16 14.55
N ASP A 27 11.50 -20.06 13.72
CA ASP A 27 12.93 -20.11 13.36
C ASP A 27 13.28 -19.29 12.11
N THR A 28 12.38 -18.40 11.64
CA THR A 28 12.66 -17.58 10.45
C THR A 28 13.86 -16.66 10.74
N PRO A 29 14.98 -16.80 10.01
CA PRO A 29 16.16 -16.00 10.27
C PRO A 29 15.91 -14.53 9.91
N LEU A 30 16.41 -13.62 10.74
CA LEU A 30 16.48 -12.20 10.38
C LEU A 30 17.57 -12.04 9.33
N THR A 31 17.17 -11.91 8.07
CA THR A 31 18.12 -11.78 6.96
C THR A 31 18.50 -10.32 6.69
N LEU A 32 17.64 -9.36 7.06
CA LEU A 32 17.90 -7.93 6.86
C LEU A 32 18.92 -7.41 7.86
N THR A 33 19.87 -6.64 7.34
CA THR A 33 20.86 -5.87 8.11
C THR A 33 20.28 -4.52 8.56
N GLU A 34 20.90 -3.90 9.57
CA GLU A 34 20.47 -2.59 10.07
C GLU A 34 20.54 -1.51 8.98
N ASP A 35 21.58 -1.54 8.16
CA ASP A 35 21.77 -0.59 7.06
C ASP A 35 20.74 -0.76 5.96
N GLU A 36 20.32 -2.00 5.66
CA GLU A 36 19.23 -2.24 4.72
C GLU A 36 17.92 -1.67 5.27
N VAL A 37 17.59 -1.95 6.52
CA VAL A 37 16.37 -1.42 7.16
C VAL A 37 16.39 0.10 7.14
N ARG A 38 17.51 0.74 7.50
CA ARG A 38 17.65 2.21 7.43
C ARG A 38 17.40 2.78 6.04
N ARG A 39 17.81 2.08 4.97
CA ARG A 39 17.56 2.51 3.58
C ARG A 39 16.11 2.33 3.14
N LEU A 40 15.43 1.31 3.65
CA LEU A 40 14.03 1.01 3.29
C LEU A 40 13.04 1.87 4.08
N SER A 41 13.38 2.17 5.33
CA SER A 41 12.64 3.06 6.21
C SER A 41 12.60 4.46 5.61
N SER A 42 11.41 5.04 5.54
CA SER A 42 11.32 6.46 5.21
C SER A 42 11.82 7.29 6.39
N LEU A 43 12.26 8.52 6.12
CA LEU A 43 12.76 9.45 7.14
C LEU A 43 11.81 9.66 8.35
N TYR A 44 10.51 9.31 8.23
CA TYR A 44 9.46 9.55 9.23
C TYR A 44 8.59 8.33 9.53
N ASP A 45 9.07 7.15 9.15
CA ASP A 45 8.46 5.90 9.56
C ASP A 45 9.60 5.02 10.05
N PRO A 46 10.10 5.29 11.28
CA PRO A 46 11.31 4.68 11.81
C PRO A 46 11.02 3.21 12.15
N VAL A 47 11.02 2.38 11.13
CA VAL A 47 11.09 0.93 11.31
C VAL A 47 12.55 0.58 11.57
N ASP A 48 12.80 -0.09 12.69
CA ASP A 48 14.10 -0.61 13.07
C ASP A 48 14.15 -2.14 12.93
N LEU A 49 15.31 -2.75 13.22
CA LEU A 49 15.46 -4.20 13.15
C LEU A 49 14.57 -4.94 14.14
N ASP A 50 14.20 -4.33 15.26
CA ASP A 50 13.35 -4.97 16.24
C ASP A 50 11.90 -5.04 15.76
N GLU A 51 11.41 -3.99 15.10
CA GLU A 51 10.11 -3.98 14.45
C GLU A 51 10.05 -4.99 13.30
N VAL A 52 11.13 -5.09 12.50
CA VAL A 52 11.28 -6.17 11.49
C VAL A 52 11.14 -7.55 12.13
N ARG A 53 11.82 -7.76 13.25
CA ARG A 53 11.80 -9.03 13.98
C ARG A 53 10.44 -9.35 14.60
N ARG A 54 9.73 -8.34 15.14
CA ARG A 54 8.49 -8.54 15.90
C ARG A 54 7.26 -8.64 14.99
N ILE A 55 7.26 -7.99 13.82
CA ILE A 55 6.10 -7.96 12.89
C ILE A 55 6.40 -8.63 11.56
N TYR A 56 7.41 -8.09 10.86
CA TYR A 56 7.55 -8.31 9.43
C TYR A 56 8.08 -9.70 9.07
N LEU A 57 8.88 -10.34 9.94
CA LEU A 57 9.30 -11.74 9.73
C LEU A 57 8.11 -12.71 9.74
N ALA A 58 7.28 -12.65 10.79
CA ALA A 58 6.08 -13.49 10.90
C ALA A 58 5.11 -13.23 9.74
N LEU A 59 4.93 -11.96 9.36
CA LEU A 59 4.10 -11.59 8.20
C LEU A 59 4.66 -12.13 6.89
N SER A 60 5.96 -11.98 6.63
CA SER A 60 6.60 -12.50 5.41
C SER A 60 6.47 -14.01 5.29
N ARG A 61 6.60 -14.74 6.42
CA ARG A 61 6.40 -16.19 6.48
C ARG A 61 4.96 -16.58 6.17
N LEU A 62 3.98 -15.89 6.76
CA LEU A 62 2.56 -16.11 6.47
C LEU A 62 2.29 -15.93 4.96
N LEU A 63 2.74 -14.82 4.39
CA LEU A 63 2.57 -14.52 2.97
C LEU A 63 3.27 -15.56 2.08
N SER A 64 4.49 -16.00 2.42
CA SER A 64 5.18 -17.07 1.70
C SER A 64 4.37 -18.37 1.68
N ALA A 65 3.74 -18.74 2.80
CA ALA A 65 2.89 -19.93 2.87
C ALA A 65 1.62 -19.81 1.97
N HIS A 66 1.05 -18.62 1.85
CA HIS A 66 -0.04 -18.35 0.89
C HIS A 66 0.44 -18.51 -0.55
N VAL A 67 1.61 -17.95 -0.89
CA VAL A 67 2.18 -18.03 -2.24
C VAL A 67 2.46 -19.47 -2.64
N GLU A 68 3.11 -20.25 -1.78
CA GLU A 68 3.37 -21.69 -2.02
C GLU A 68 2.06 -22.48 -2.24
N THR A 69 1.03 -22.16 -1.47
CA THR A 69 -0.28 -22.81 -1.60
C THR A 69 -0.95 -22.47 -2.93
N MET A 70 -0.87 -21.21 -3.35
CA MET A 70 -1.38 -20.76 -4.65
C MET A 70 -0.63 -21.39 -5.82
N GLN A 71 0.69 -21.52 -5.73
CA GLN A 71 1.50 -22.21 -6.74
C GLN A 71 1.12 -23.70 -6.84
N ARG A 72 0.93 -24.39 -5.71
CA ARG A 72 0.44 -25.79 -5.72
C ARG A 72 -0.93 -25.92 -6.39
N LEU A 73 -1.87 -25.04 -6.04
CA LEU A 73 -3.20 -25.02 -6.64
C LEU A 73 -3.14 -24.77 -8.16
N PHE A 74 -2.27 -23.86 -8.60
CA PHE A 74 -2.04 -23.61 -10.01
C PHE A 74 -1.57 -24.87 -10.75
N HIS A 75 -0.57 -25.59 -10.22
CA HIS A 75 -0.09 -26.82 -10.85
C HIS A 75 -1.16 -27.92 -10.93
N GLN A 76 -1.98 -28.06 -9.89
CA GLN A 76 -3.11 -29.00 -9.90
C GLN A 76 -4.15 -28.63 -10.97
N ARG A 77 -4.52 -27.35 -11.08
CA ARG A 77 -5.45 -26.87 -12.11
C ARG A 77 -4.88 -27.03 -13.51
N ARG A 78 -3.60 -26.74 -13.71
CA ARG A 78 -2.92 -26.91 -15.00
C ARG A 78 -2.96 -28.37 -15.46
N ALA A 79 -2.71 -29.31 -14.55
CA ALA A 79 -2.82 -30.74 -14.83
C ALA A 79 -4.27 -31.14 -15.14
N PHE A 80 -5.24 -30.66 -14.34
CA PHE A 80 -6.65 -30.96 -14.53
C PHE A 80 -7.20 -30.47 -15.88
N PHE A 81 -6.84 -29.25 -16.30
CA PHE A 81 -7.30 -28.66 -17.56
C PHE A 81 -6.44 -29.03 -18.78
N SER A 82 -5.34 -29.78 -18.60
CA SER A 82 -4.42 -30.15 -19.68
C SER A 82 -3.89 -28.94 -20.48
N THR A 83 -3.52 -27.87 -19.78
CA THR A 83 -3.03 -26.60 -20.37
C THR A 83 -1.52 -26.44 -20.16
N PRO A 84 -0.65 -27.13 -20.91
CA PRO A 84 0.79 -27.14 -20.66
C PRO A 84 1.44 -25.75 -20.78
N ASP A 85 0.88 -24.88 -21.63
CA ASP A 85 1.40 -23.53 -21.89
C ASP A 85 0.88 -22.47 -20.92
N ALA A 86 0.02 -22.84 -19.96
CA ALA A 86 -0.46 -21.90 -18.95
C ALA A 86 0.71 -21.41 -18.08
N ALA A 87 0.85 -20.09 -17.98
CA ALA A 87 1.78 -19.46 -17.04
C ALA A 87 1.11 -19.26 -15.67
N PRO A 88 1.86 -19.37 -14.56
CA PRO A 88 1.34 -19.00 -13.26
C PRO A 88 1.00 -17.51 -13.26
N SER A 89 -0.17 -17.18 -12.71
CA SER A 89 -0.50 -15.81 -12.38
C SER A 89 0.31 -15.37 -11.16
N PRO A 90 0.85 -14.14 -11.13
CA PRO A 90 1.46 -13.57 -9.94
C PRO A 90 0.50 -13.55 -8.76
N PHE A 91 1.06 -13.71 -7.55
CA PHE A 91 0.36 -13.47 -6.29
C PHE A 91 0.37 -11.96 -6.01
N ILE A 92 -0.80 -11.33 -5.97
CA ILE A 92 -0.94 -9.88 -5.82
C ILE A 92 -1.33 -9.53 -4.38
N ILE A 93 -0.48 -8.73 -3.73
CA ILE A 93 -0.70 -8.19 -2.39
C ILE A 93 -1.16 -6.75 -2.52
N GLY A 94 -2.42 -6.46 -2.20
CA GLY A 94 -2.94 -5.10 -2.13
C GLY A 94 -2.58 -4.45 -0.79
N MET A 95 -2.01 -3.25 -0.79
CA MET A 95 -1.70 -2.51 0.44
C MET A 95 -2.40 -1.16 0.50
N ALA A 96 -3.27 -1.02 1.51
CA ALA A 96 -4.11 0.14 1.75
C ALA A 96 -3.79 0.85 3.07
N GLY A 97 -4.40 2.00 3.28
CA GLY A 97 -4.22 2.81 4.49
C GLY A 97 -4.11 4.31 4.19
N SER A 98 -4.19 5.12 5.24
CA SER A 98 -4.17 6.58 5.10
C SER A 98 -2.85 7.12 4.55
N VAL A 99 -2.87 8.36 4.05
CA VAL A 99 -1.66 9.14 3.81
C VAL A 99 -0.86 9.21 5.12
N SER A 100 0.47 9.10 5.04
CA SER A 100 1.39 9.08 6.19
C SER A 100 1.30 7.87 7.13
N ALA A 101 0.42 6.89 6.89
CA ALA A 101 0.32 5.69 7.72
C ALA A 101 1.57 4.78 7.66
N GLY A 102 2.41 4.91 6.63
CA GLY A 102 3.63 4.12 6.47
C GLY A 102 3.59 3.02 5.40
N LYS A 103 2.54 2.98 4.58
CA LYS A 103 2.35 1.97 3.52
C LYS A 103 3.60 1.72 2.67
N SER A 104 4.19 2.77 2.10
CA SER A 104 5.34 2.60 1.20
C SER A 104 6.57 2.04 1.93
N THR A 105 6.74 2.31 3.23
CA THR A 105 7.79 1.70 4.06
C THR A 105 7.51 0.21 4.25
N THR A 106 6.31 -0.14 4.70
CA THR A 106 5.86 -1.53 4.85
C THR A 106 6.01 -2.31 3.54
N ALA A 107 5.62 -1.73 2.41
CA ALA A 107 5.72 -2.35 1.10
C ALA A 107 7.18 -2.62 0.68
N ARG A 108 8.10 -1.67 0.90
CA ARG A 108 9.53 -1.86 0.61
C ARG A 108 10.17 -2.92 1.50
N ILE A 109 9.85 -2.94 2.79
CA ILE A 109 10.36 -3.96 3.72
C ILE A 109 9.84 -5.35 3.33
N LEU A 110 8.55 -5.48 3.04
CA LEU A 110 7.98 -6.75 2.60
C LEU A 110 8.55 -7.21 1.27
N LYS A 111 8.79 -6.30 0.30
CA LYS A 111 9.46 -6.63 -0.96
C LYS A 111 10.80 -7.31 -0.71
N GLU A 112 11.64 -6.71 0.12
CA GLU A 112 12.97 -7.24 0.44
C GLU A 112 12.94 -8.55 1.21
N LEU A 113 12.01 -8.70 2.17
CA LEU A 113 11.86 -9.95 2.92
C LEU A 113 11.34 -11.07 2.03
N LEU A 114 10.31 -10.81 1.22
CA LEU A 114 9.67 -11.80 0.34
C LEU A 114 10.61 -12.26 -0.78
N GLY A 115 11.41 -11.35 -1.34
CA GLY A 115 12.41 -11.70 -2.37
C GLY A 115 13.53 -12.62 -1.88
N ARG A 116 13.63 -12.86 -0.57
CA ARG A 116 14.60 -13.78 0.03
C ARG A 116 14.04 -15.17 0.29
N TRP A 117 12.74 -15.39 0.04
CA TRP A 117 12.14 -16.72 0.14
C TRP A 117 12.38 -17.52 -1.15
N PRO A 118 12.80 -18.79 -1.07
CA PRO A 118 13.08 -19.61 -2.26
C PRO A 118 11.90 -19.79 -3.20
N ALA A 119 10.66 -19.78 -2.67
CA ALA A 119 9.45 -19.99 -3.45
C ALA A 119 9.02 -18.77 -4.30
N SER A 120 9.52 -17.57 -3.98
CA SER A 120 9.06 -16.32 -4.58
C SER A 120 10.17 -15.27 -4.71
N PRO A 121 11.26 -15.56 -5.44
CA PRO A 121 12.42 -14.68 -5.51
C PRO A 121 12.14 -13.35 -6.25
N LYS A 122 11.18 -13.32 -7.18
CA LYS A 122 10.88 -12.11 -7.96
C LYS A 122 9.69 -11.36 -7.39
N VAL A 123 9.97 -10.26 -6.67
CA VAL A 123 8.95 -9.41 -6.06
C VAL A 123 9.03 -8.00 -6.65
N ASP A 124 7.95 -7.58 -7.30
CA ASP A 124 7.81 -6.22 -7.83
C ASP A 124 6.89 -5.37 -6.94
N LEU A 125 7.11 -4.06 -6.95
CA LEU A 125 6.33 -3.08 -6.20
C LEU A 125 5.84 -2.00 -7.16
N VAL A 126 4.54 -1.77 -7.19
CA VAL A 126 3.90 -0.70 -7.97
C VAL A 126 3.00 0.11 -7.04
N THR A 127 3.04 1.43 -7.20
CA THR A 127 2.17 2.36 -6.46
C THR A 127 1.03 2.85 -7.36
N THR A 128 -0.14 3.10 -6.78
CA THR A 128 -1.29 3.63 -7.53
C THR A 128 -1.08 5.06 -7.98
N ASP A 129 -0.15 5.79 -7.37
CA ASP A 129 0.12 7.20 -7.67
C ASP A 129 0.50 7.42 -9.13
N GLY A 130 1.17 6.44 -9.77
CA GLY A 130 1.45 6.44 -11.21
C GLY A 130 0.20 6.48 -12.09
N PHE A 131 -0.95 6.09 -11.56
CA PHE A 131 -2.23 6.04 -12.26
C PHE A 131 -3.13 7.23 -11.93
N LEU A 132 -2.62 8.24 -11.23
CA LEU A 132 -3.29 9.54 -11.15
C LEU A 132 -3.37 10.15 -12.55
N TYR A 133 -4.41 10.93 -12.82
CA TYR A 133 -4.38 11.77 -14.00
C TYR A 133 -3.25 12.82 -13.90
N PRO A 134 -2.58 13.16 -15.00
CA PRO A 134 -1.60 14.25 -15.01
C PRO A 134 -2.20 15.56 -14.50
N ASN A 135 -1.38 16.42 -13.87
CA ASN A 135 -1.87 17.67 -13.27
C ASN A 135 -2.62 18.55 -14.29
N ALA A 136 -2.21 18.57 -15.56
CA ALA A 136 -2.93 19.31 -16.60
C ALA A 136 -4.39 18.86 -16.76
N VAL A 137 -4.65 17.55 -16.67
CA VAL A 137 -6.00 16.98 -16.73
C VAL A 137 -6.77 17.29 -15.45
N LEU A 138 -6.13 17.12 -14.29
CA LEU A 138 -6.74 17.44 -12.99
C LEU A 138 -7.09 18.94 -12.89
N GLN A 139 -6.26 19.84 -13.42
CA GLN A 139 -6.53 21.28 -13.47
C GLN A 139 -7.72 21.60 -14.37
N ALA A 140 -7.77 21.03 -15.57
CA ALA A 140 -8.87 21.23 -16.51
C ALA A 140 -10.23 20.76 -15.94
N GLN A 141 -10.21 19.76 -15.07
CA GLN A 141 -11.41 19.20 -14.43
C GLN A 141 -11.70 19.80 -13.03
N GLY A 142 -10.86 20.72 -12.53
CA GLY A 142 -11.03 21.29 -11.19
C GLY A 142 -10.75 20.31 -10.04
N LEU A 143 -9.97 19.24 -10.30
CA LEU A 143 -9.71 18.14 -9.37
C LEU A 143 -8.35 18.24 -8.64
N MET A 144 -7.60 19.33 -8.79
CA MET A 144 -6.29 19.50 -8.14
C MET A 144 -6.35 19.37 -6.61
N GLN A 145 -7.43 19.85 -5.98
CA GLN A 145 -7.65 19.73 -4.53
C GLN A 145 -8.28 18.38 -4.13
N ARG A 146 -8.50 17.50 -5.11
CA ARG A 146 -9.04 16.14 -4.93
C ARG A 146 -8.02 15.07 -5.32
N LYS A 147 -6.74 15.42 -5.42
CA LYS A 147 -5.69 14.45 -5.73
C LYS A 147 -5.62 13.38 -4.63
N GLY A 148 -5.73 12.11 -5.02
CA GLY A 148 -5.85 10.97 -4.11
C GLY A 148 -7.29 10.52 -3.86
N PHE A 149 -8.31 11.29 -4.24
CA PHE A 149 -9.71 10.83 -4.25
C PHE A 149 -9.98 9.93 -5.47
N PRO A 150 -11.02 9.08 -5.45
CA PRO A 150 -11.30 8.10 -6.51
C PRO A 150 -11.32 8.68 -7.93
N GLU A 151 -11.88 9.87 -8.13
CA GLU A 151 -12.00 10.56 -9.42
C GLU A 151 -10.67 11.11 -9.96
N SER A 152 -9.64 11.20 -9.13
CA SER A 152 -8.31 11.68 -9.56
C SER A 152 -7.47 10.58 -10.23
N TYR A 153 -7.96 9.34 -10.27
CA TYR A 153 -7.26 8.20 -10.88
C TYR A 153 -7.88 7.76 -12.20
N ASP A 154 -7.04 7.32 -13.13
CA ASP A 154 -7.46 6.53 -14.29
C ASP A 154 -7.70 5.07 -13.85
N VAL A 155 -8.91 4.83 -13.34
CA VAL A 155 -9.33 3.48 -12.91
C VAL A 155 -9.37 2.50 -14.08
N GLY A 156 -9.59 2.97 -15.30
CA GLY A 156 -9.50 2.11 -16.48
C GLY A 156 -8.08 1.59 -16.69
N ALA A 157 -7.07 2.45 -16.54
CA ALA A 157 -5.66 2.06 -16.63
C ALA A 157 -5.24 1.12 -15.50
N LEU A 158 -5.72 1.35 -14.27
CA LEU A 158 -5.48 0.46 -13.13
C LEU A 158 -6.03 -0.95 -13.40
N LEU A 159 -7.30 -1.05 -13.84
CA LEU A 159 -7.94 -2.34 -14.13
C LEU A 159 -7.25 -3.06 -15.29
N ARG A 160 -6.88 -2.34 -16.36
CA ARG A 160 -6.11 -2.93 -17.47
C ARG A 160 -4.77 -3.47 -16.99
N PHE A 161 -4.03 -2.70 -16.19
CA PHE A 161 -2.74 -3.12 -15.65
C PHE A 161 -2.87 -4.42 -14.84
N LEU A 162 -3.76 -4.47 -13.85
CA LEU A 162 -3.95 -5.66 -13.02
C LEU A 162 -4.47 -6.86 -13.81
N SER A 163 -5.38 -6.63 -14.76
CA SER A 163 -5.89 -7.68 -15.66
C SER A 163 -4.78 -8.26 -16.54
N THR A 164 -3.91 -7.42 -17.09
CA THR A 164 -2.76 -7.83 -17.92
C THR A 164 -1.70 -8.58 -17.08
N ILE A 165 -1.52 -8.19 -15.81
CA ILE A 165 -0.66 -8.95 -14.88
C ILE A 165 -1.26 -10.33 -14.59
N LYS A 166 -2.56 -10.41 -14.26
CA LYS A 166 -3.27 -11.67 -13.98
C LYS A 166 -3.39 -12.60 -15.20
N SER A 167 -3.38 -12.06 -16.41
CA SER A 167 -3.32 -12.86 -17.65
C SER A 167 -1.93 -13.46 -17.91
N GLY A 168 -0.92 -13.11 -17.11
CA GLY A 168 0.43 -13.61 -17.23
C GLY A 168 1.16 -13.02 -18.44
N GLU A 169 0.85 -11.80 -18.85
CA GLU A 169 1.59 -11.11 -19.91
C GLU A 169 2.99 -10.66 -19.44
N ARG A 170 3.91 -10.52 -20.39
CA ARG A 170 5.29 -10.06 -20.14
C ARG A 170 5.41 -8.56 -20.33
N ASN A 171 6.39 -7.96 -19.67
CA ASN A 171 6.78 -6.56 -19.85
C ASN A 171 5.63 -5.54 -19.72
N VAL A 172 4.76 -5.73 -18.73
CA VAL A 172 3.62 -4.86 -18.47
C VAL A 172 4.11 -3.53 -17.92
N ARG A 173 3.66 -2.42 -18.49
CA ARG A 173 4.14 -1.08 -18.12
C ARG A 173 3.21 -0.43 -17.09
N ALA A 174 3.78 0.02 -15.97
CA ALA A 174 3.13 0.88 -14.99
C ALA A 174 3.68 2.30 -15.09
N PRO A 175 2.86 3.37 -15.17
CA PRO A 175 3.38 4.73 -15.26
C PRO A 175 4.06 5.16 -13.96
N VAL A 176 4.99 6.12 -14.05
CA VAL A 176 5.76 6.63 -12.91
C VAL A 176 5.19 7.94 -12.39
N TYR A 177 5.06 8.06 -11.07
CA TYR A 177 4.75 9.31 -10.38
C TYR A 177 5.96 9.85 -9.65
N SER A 178 6.22 11.16 -9.77
CA SER A 178 7.27 11.83 -9.01
C SER A 178 6.67 12.65 -7.88
N HIS A 179 7.03 12.32 -6.64
CA HIS A 179 6.69 13.17 -5.49
C HIS A 179 7.49 14.48 -5.47
N MET A 180 8.58 14.59 -6.25
CA MET A 180 9.36 15.82 -6.37
C MET A 180 8.62 16.85 -7.22
N THR A 181 8.24 16.48 -8.44
CA THR A 181 7.45 17.35 -9.35
C THR A 181 5.95 17.30 -9.06
N TYR A 182 5.52 16.40 -8.17
CA TYR A 182 4.14 16.17 -7.77
C TYR A 182 3.23 15.91 -8.98
N ASP A 183 3.70 15.12 -9.94
CA ASP A 183 2.98 14.76 -11.16
C ASP A 183 3.40 13.39 -11.70
N VAL A 184 2.58 12.83 -12.60
CA VAL A 184 2.97 11.68 -13.43
C VAL A 184 4.06 12.14 -14.39
N ILE A 185 5.12 11.35 -14.54
CA ILE A 185 6.23 11.67 -15.43
C ILE A 185 5.88 11.19 -16.86
N PRO A 186 5.70 12.10 -17.84
CA PRO A 186 5.30 11.70 -19.18
C PRO A 186 6.32 10.77 -19.85
N GLY A 187 5.85 9.63 -20.35
CA GLY A 187 6.68 8.67 -21.08
C GLY A 187 7.55 7.75 -20.22
N GLU A 188 7.58 7.95 -18.89
CA GLU A 188 8.31 7.06 -17.98
C GLU A 188 7.41 5.96 -17.42
N TYR A 189 7.94 4.73 -17.47
CA TYR A 189 7.24 3.54 -17.03
C TYR A 189 8.20 2.59 -16.30
N VAL A 190 7.69 1.95 -15.25
CA VAL A 190 8.30 0.74 -14.70
C VAL A 190 7.78 -0.46 -15.48
N THR A 191 8.68 -1.36 -15.86
CA THR A 191 8.33 -2.61 -16.55
C THR A 191 8.23 -3.74 -15.53
N VAL A 192 7.05 -4.35 -15.42
CA VAL A 192 6.76 -5.52 -14.58
C VAL A 192 6.68 -6.74 -15.48
N ASP A 193 7.60 -7.69 -15.31
CA ASP A 193 7.70 -8.87 -16.18
C ASP A 193 7.46 -10.15 -15.38
N ARG A 194 6.20 -10.59 -15.28
CA ARG A 194 5.81 -11.85 -14.60
C ARG A 194 6.52 -12.06 -13.25
N PRO A 195 6.32 -11.19 -12.25
CA PRO A 195 6.86 -11.43 -10.92
C PRO A 195 6.14 -12.62 -10.27
N ASP A 196 6.79 -13.25 -9.29
CA ASP A 196 6.13 -14.25 -8.44
C ASP A 196 5.11 -13.55 -7.53
N ILE A 197 5.49 -12.38 -7.02
CA ILE A 197 4.66 -11.52 -6.16
C ILE A 197 4.65 -10.10 -6.70
N LEU A 198 3.46 -9.51 -6.83
CA LEU A 198 3.28 -8.08 -7.05
C LEU A 198 2.72 -7.43 -5.78
N ILE A 199 3.47 -6.54 -5.16
CA ILE A 199 2.95 -5.65 -4.12
C ILE A 199 2.37 -4.41 -4.81
N PHE A 200 1.09 -4.17 -4.58
CA PHE A 200 0.33 -3.07 -5.19
C PHE A 200 -0.19 -2.13 -4.10
N GLU A 201 0.45 -0.98 -3.94
CA GLU A 201 0.22 -0.08 -2.80
C GLU A 201 -0.49 1.22 -3.22
N GLY A 202 -1.49 1.64 -2.44
CA GLY A 202 -2.23 2.86 -2.75
C GLY A 202 -3.34 3.21 -1.78
N LEU A 203 -3.92 4.41 -1.95
CA LEU A 203 -5.06 4.86 -1.15
C LEU A 203 -6.37 4.15 -1.53
N ASN A 204 -6.52 3.82 -2.81
CA ASN A 204 -7.77 3.37 -3.43
C ASN A 204 -7.86 1.86 -3.67
N VAL A 205 -6.85 1.08 -3.27
CA VAL A 205 -6.73 -0.33 -3.68
C VAL A 205 -7.87 -1.21 -3.16
N LEU A 206 -8.48 -0.88 -2.02
CA LEU A 206 -9.63 -1.62 -1.45
C LEU A 206 -10.98 -0.94 -1.67
N GLN A 207 -11.06 0.09 -2.52
CA GLN A 207 -12.33 0.77 -2.78
C GLN A 207 -13.31 -0.14 -3.54
N THR A 208 -14.59 -0.01 -3.19
CA THR A 208 -15.71 -0.52 -3.99
C THR A 208 -16.35 0.61 -4.77
N ARG A 209 -17.19 0.24 -5.73
CA ARG A 209 -18.15 1.13 -6.38
C ARG A 209 -19.53 0.51 -6.27
N ASP A 210 -20.56 1.34 -6.42
CA ASP A 210 -21.92 0.84 -6.53
C ASP A 210 -22.01 -0.12 -7.72
N LEU A 211 -22.58 -1.30 -7.47
CA LEU A 211 -22.77 -2.30 -8.52
C LEU A 211 -23.76 -1.76 -9.55
N PRO A 212 -23.47 -1.86 -10.86
CA PRO A 212 -24.38 -1.43 -11.90
C PRO A 212 -25.73 -2.15 -11.78
N ARG A 213 -26.83 -1.40 -11.82
CA ARG A 213 -28.20 -1.97 -11.77
C ARG A 213 -28.51 -2.88 -12.95
N ASP A 214 -27.78 -2.74 -14.05
CA ASP A 214 -27.91 -3.57 -15.25
C ASP A 214 -27.14 -4.91 -15.14
N GLY A 215 -26.48 -5.17 -14.01
CA GLY A 215 -25.79 -6.43 -13.73
C GLY A 215 -24.48 -6.62 -14.50
N LYS A 216 -24.00 -5.60 -15.22
CA LYS A 216 -22.70 -5.68 -15.89
C LYS A 216 -21.59 -5.75 -14.85
N ILE A 217 -20.78 -6.79 -14.96
CA ILE A 217 -19.62 -6.98 -14.09
C ILE A 217 -18.61 -5.87 -14.41
N VAL A 218 -18.40 -4.98 -13.45
CA VAL A 218 -17.27 -4.06 -13.42
C VAL A 218 -16.35 -4.55 -12.31
N PRO A 219 -15.21 -5.16 -12.63
CA PRO A 219 -14.32 -5.68 -11.60
C PRO A 219 -13.78 -4.54 -10.73
N PHE A 220 -13.63 -4.81 -9.44
CA PHE A 220 -12.92 -3.95 -8.50
C PHE A 220 -11.43 -4.27 -8.51
N LEU A 221 -10.58 -3.34 -8.06
CA LEU A 221 -9.15 -3.62 -7.90
C LEU A 221 -8.91 -4.79 -6.96
N SER A 222 -9.71 -4.87 -5.89
CA SER A 222 -9.66 -5.96 -4.91
C SER A 222 -9.92 -7.34 -5.50
N ASP A 223 -10.63 -7.44 -6.62
CA ASP A 223 -10.95 -8.74 -7.24
C ASP A 223 -9.70 -9.39 -7.88
N PHE A 224 -8.64 -8.61 -8.05
CA PHE A 224 -7.34 -9.08 -8.55
C PHE A 224 -6.36 -9.40 -7.42
N PHE A 225 -6.69 -9.12 -6.15
CA PHE A 225 -5.77 -9.37 -5.04
C PHE A 225 -5.97 -10.76 -4.46
N ASP A 226 -4.87 -11.44 -4.16
CA ASP A 226 -4.88 -12.73 -3.46
C ASP A 226 -4.74 -12.54 -1.94
N PHE A 227 -4.20 -11.39 -1.51
CA PHE A 227 -4.11 -10.98 -0.12
C PHE A 227 -4.12 -9.46 -0.01
N SER A 228 -4.73 -8.92 1.04
CA SER A 228 -4.81 -7.49 1.28
C SER A 228 -4.41 -7.09 2.68
N ILE A 229 -3.58 -6.04 2.78
CA ILE A 229 -3.05 -5.48 4.02
C ILE A 229 -3.55 -4.04 4.16
N TYR A 230 -4.10 -3.69 5.32
CA TYR A 230 -4.46 -2.32 5.65
C TYR A 230 -3.58 -1.81 6.80
N ILE A 231 -2.89 -0.68 6.58
CA ILE A 231 -2.11 0.00 7.61
C ILE A 231 -3.01 1.02 8.32
N ASP A 232 -3.31 0.75 9.59
CA ASP A 232 -4.22 1.51 10.44
C ASP A 232 -3.45 2.30 11.52
N ALA A 233 -3.99 3.45 11.89
CA ALA A 233 -3.56 4.23 13.04
C ALA A 233 -4.70 5.17 13.44
N ASP A 234 -4.64 5.70 14.66
CA ASP A 234 -5.60 6.72 15.08
C ASP A 234 -5.45 8.00 14.26
N GLU A 235 -6.57 8.67 14.03
CA GLU A 235 -6.65 9.85 13.15
C GLU A 235 -5.74 10.98 13.63
N GLU A 236 -5.67 11.18 14.94
CA GLU A 236 -4.82 12.17 15.59
C GLU A 236 -3.34 11.88 15.28
N LEU A 237 -2.93 10.61 15.34
CA LEU A 237 -1.58 10.20 15.00
C LEU A 237 -1.29 10.41 13.51
N LEU A 238 -2.22 10.04 12.63
CA LEU A 238 -2.07 10.26 11.19
C LEU A 238 -1.91 11.74 10.85
N ARG A 239 -2.67 12.62 11.53
CA ARG A 239 -2.55 14.08 11.42
C ARG A 239 -1.17 14.55 11.87
N GLU A 240 -0.72 14.13 13.05
CA GLU A 240 0.60 14.49 13.59
C GLU A 240 1.73 14.05 12.65
N TRP A 241 1.69 12.81 12.18
CA TRP A 241 2.69 12.27 11.24
C TRP A 241 2.68 12.98 9.90
N TYR A 242 1.50 13.35 9.39
CA TYR A 242 1.39 14.14 8.17
C TYR A 242 2.03 15.52 8.33
N ILE A 243 1.69 16.24 9.41
CA ILE A 243 2.22 17.57 9.69
C ILE A 243 3.74 17.50 9.89
N ALA A 244 4.23 16.58 10.72
CA ALA A 244 5.66 16.40 10.98
C ALA A 244 6.43 16.13 9.67
N ARG A 245 5.90 15.24 8.82
CA ARG A 245 6.47 14.95 7.51
C ARG A 245 6.48 16.18 6.59
N PHE A 246 5.38 16.93 6.54
CA PHE A 246 5.30 18.16 5.73
C PHE A 246 6.34 19.20 6.16
N MET A 247 6.44 19.45 7.47
CA MET A 247 7.35 20.44 8.03
C MET A 247 8.81 20.09 7.76
N ARG A 248 9.17 18.81 7.81
CA ARG A 248 10.56 18.42 7.53
C ARG A 248 10.88 18.29 6.04
N LEU A 249 9.89 17.98 5.20
CA LEU A 249 10.05 18.13 3.75
C LEU A 249 10.28 19.60 3.36
N ARG A 250 9.66 20.56 4.08
CA ARG A 250 9.95 21.99 3.95
C ARG A 250 11.42 22.33 4.20
N GLU A 251 12.05 21.69 5.19
CA GLU A 251 13.46 21.90 5.52
C GLU A 251 14.44 21.22 4.54
N THR A 252 13.95 20.25 3.77
CA THR A 252 14.78 19.39 2.92
C THR A 252 14.34 19.46 1.46
N ALA A 253 13.47 18.55 1.01
CA ALA A 253 13.10 18.37 -0.38
C ALA A 253 12.48 19.62 -1.02
N PHE A 254 11.69 20.41 -0.27
CA PHE A 254 11.05 21.60 -0.81
C PHE A 254 12.04 22.74 -1.04
N ARG A 255 13.27 22.68 -0.51
CA ARG A 255 14.29 23.68 -0.85
C ARG A 255 14.81 23.55 -2.27
N SER A 256 14.61 22.40 -2.91
CA SER A 256 14.91 22.23 -4.34
C SER A 256 13.95 23.08 -5.18
N PRO A 257 14.44 23.90 -6.12
CA PRO A 257 13.61 24.63 -7.08
C PRO A 257 12.78 23.71 -7.98
N GLU A 258 13.21 22.46 -8.17
CA GLU A 258 12.48 21.44 -8.93
C GLU A 258 11.29 20.87 -8.14
N SER A 259 11.21 21.13 -6.84
CA SER A 259 10.09 20.68 -6.03
C SER A 259 8.83 21.48 -6.36
N TYR A 260 7.74 20.78 -6.66
CA TYR A 260 6.42 21.41 -6.78
C TYR A 260 6.03 22.21 -5.53
N PHE A 261 6.50 21.75 -4.37
CA PHE A 261 6.25 22.37 -3.08
C PHE A 261 7.27 23.44 -2.69
N HIS A 262 8.15 23.84 -3.62
CA HIS A 262 9.16 24.87 -3.38
C HIS A 262 8.57 26.18 -2.86
N ARG A 263 7.36 26.53 -3.29
CA ARG A 263 6.60 27.69 -2.80
C ARG A 263 6.40 27.72 -1.27
N TYR A 264 6.41 26.56 -0.60
CA TYR A 264 6.27 26.46 0.86
C TYR A 264 7.60 26.61 1.60
N SER A 265 8.73 26.56 0.90
CA SER A 265 10.05 26.78 1.51
C SER A 265 10.25 28.23 1.96
N THR A 266 9.57 29.18 1.33
CA THR A 266 9.63 30.62 1.66
C THR A 266 8.65 31.04 2.73
N PHE A 267 7.69 30.19 3.09
CA PHE A 267 6.71 30.47 4.15
C PHE A 267 7.43 30.47 5.49
N SER A 268 6.96 31.28 6.45
CA SER A 268 7.36 31.15 7.85
C SER A 268 6.94 29.78 8.39
N GLU A 269 7.51 29.38 9.52
CA GLU A 269 7.17 28.09 10.15
C GLU A 269 5.69 28.02 10.52
N ALA A 270 5.14 29.11 11.06
CA ALA A 270 3.72 29.22 11.40
C ALA A 270 2.81 29.10 10.16
N GLU A 271 3.14 29.77 9.06
CA GLU A 271 2.35 29.69 7.81
C GLU A 271 2.40 28.30 7.18
N ALA A 272 3.58 27.66 7.19
CA ALA A 272 3.74 26.30 6.70
C ALA A 272 2.94 25.30 7.53
N LEU A 273 2.95 25.46 8.86
CA LEU A 273 2.16 24.64 9.77
C LEU A 273 0.66 24.79 9.51
N GLN A 274 0.15 26.02 9.40
CA GLN A 274 -1.26 26.27 9.08
C GLN A 274 -1.64 25.71 7.71
N THR A 275 -0.74 25.81 6.74
CA THR A 275 -0.93 25.20 5.41
C THR A 275 -1.02 23.67 5.50
N ALA A 276 -0.11 23.03 6.25
CA ALA A 276 -0.12 21.58 6.45
C ALA A 276 -1.41 21.10 7.13
N ILE A 277 -1.85 21.81 8.17
CA ILE A 277 -3.12 21.55 8.87
C ILE A 277 -4.28 21.68 7.89
N GLY A 278 -4.34 22.77 7.12
CA GLY A 278 -5.39 22.99 6.13
C GLY A 278 -5.43 21.91 5.04
N LEU A 279 -4.28 21.45 4.54
CA LEU A 279 -4.20 20.35 3.57
C LEU A 279 -4.65 19.01 4.19
N TRP A 280 -4.30 18.75 5.45
CA TRP A 280 -4.79 17.57 6.16
C TRP A 280 -6.31 17.60 6.27
N GLU A 281 -6.87 18.65 6.89
CA GLU A 281 -8.29 18.74 7.23
C GLU A 281 -9.19 18.79 6.00
N ASN A 282 -8.80 19.53 4.97
CA ASN A 282 -9.66 19.76 3.80
C ASN A 282 -9.53 18.70 2.70
N ILE A 283 -8.45 17.89 2.71
CA ILE A 283 -8.17 16.93 1.63
C ILE A 283 -7.97 15.53 2.21
N ASN A 284 -6.91 15.32 2.98
CA ASN A 284 -6.50 13.97 3.38
C ASN A 284 -7.47 13.34 4.38
N LEU A 285 -7.96 14.12 5.36
CA LEU A 285 -8.90 13.67 6.36
C LEU A 285 -10.25 13.32 5.74
N ARG A 286 -10.76 14.19 4.86
CA ARG A 286 -11.98 13.92 4.11
C ARG A 286 -11.85 12.65 3.27
N ASN A 287 -10.74 12.50 2.55
CA ASN A 287 -10.50 11.30 1.76
C ASN A 287 -10.40 10.04 2.64
N LEU A 288 -9.79 10.15 3.83
CA LEU A 288 -9.71 9.07 4.80
C LEU A 288 -11.12 8.60 5.19
N HIS A 289 -11.98 9.52 5.63
CA HIS A 289 -13.34 9.17 6.08
C HIS A 289 -14.25 8.71 4.95
N GLU A 290 -14.21 9.38 3.82
CA GLU A 290 -15.12 9.13 2.70
C GLU A 290 -14.72 7.88 1.90
N ASN A 291 -13.41 7.60 1.74
CA ASN A 291 -12.96 6.65 0.71
C ASN A 291 -11.92 5.61 1.17
N ILE A 292 -11.22 5.78 2.30
CA ILE A 292 -10.13 4.87 2.72
C ILE A 292 -10.56 4.04 3.93
N LEU A 293 -10.90 4.68 5.05
CA LEU A 293 -11.28 4.03 6.30
C LEU A 293 -12.47 3.05 6.15
N PRO A 294 -13.52 3.35 5.37
CA PRO A 294 -14.62 2.41 5.14
C PRO A 294 -14.19 1.09 4.49
N THR A 295 -13.03 1.06 3.83
CA THR A 295 -12.49 -0.13 3.16
C THR A 295 -11.70 -1.04 4.11
N ARG A 296 -11.31 -0.57 5.30
CA ARG A 296 -10.53 -1.32 6.28
C ARG A 296 -11.10 -2.72 6.56
N PRO A 297 -12.43 -2.91 6.76
CA PRO A 297 -12.98 -4.23 7.02
C PRO A 297 -12.90 -5.21 5.85
N ARG A 298 -12.45 -4.80 4.66
CA ARG A 298 -12.21 -5.66 3.49
C ARG A 298 -10.82 -6.28 3.47
N ALA A 299 -9.90 -5.82 4.30
CA ALA A 299 -8.53 -6.33 4.33
C ALA A 299 -8.47 -7.77 4.87
N ASP A 300 -7.52 -8.56 4.43
CA ASP A 300 -7.22 -9.87 5.02
C ASP A 300 -6.40 -9.71 6.29
N LEU A 301 -5.57 -8.67 6.34
CA LEU A 301 -4.76 -8.34 7.50
C LEU A 301 -4.77 -6.83 7.77
N ILE A 302 -4.89 -6.44 9.04
CA ILE A 302 -4.79 -5.05 9.49
C ILE A 302 -3.59 -4.94 10.43
N LEU A 303 -2.67 -4.02 10.12
CA LEU A 303 -1.56 -3.63 10.99
C LEU A 303 -1.91 -2.30 11.65
N ARG A 304 -2.20 -2.31 12.95
CA ARG A 304 -2.48 -1.08 13.70
C ARG A 304 -1.21 -0.56 14.36
N LYS A 305 -0.91 0.71 14.10
CA LYS A 305 0.27 1.41 14.63
C LYS A 305 -0.07 2.22 15.87
N GLY A 306 0.85 2.25 16.83
CA GLY A 306 0.85 3.16 17.97
C GLY A 306 1.52 4.49 17.66
N ALA A 307 1.61 5.38 18.66
CA ALA A 307 2.14 6.74 18.52
C ALA A 307 3.61 6.81 18.07
N ASP A 308 4.37 5.76 18.32
CA ASP A 308 5.78 5.59 17.97
C ASP A 308 6.00 5.04 16.55
N HIS A 309 4.95 4.97 15.73
CA HIS A 309 4.93 4.29 14.43
C HIS A 309 5.16 2.78 14.48
N LEU A 310 5.21 2.16 15.66
CA LEU A 310 5.37 0.71 15.77
C LEU A 310 4.00 0.04 15.75
N VAL A 311 3.91 -1.13 15.15
CA VAL A 311 2.67 -1.91 15.16
C VAL A 311 2.42 -2.40 16.58
N SER A 312 1.26 -2.04 17.12
CA SER A 312 0.80 -2.47 18.44
C SER A 312 -0.09 -3.71 18.36
N GLU A 313 -0.83 -3.87 17.26
CA GLU A 313 -1.81 -4.93 17.06
C GLU A 313 -1.85 -5.40 15.61
N VAL A 314 -2.04 -6.71 15.44
CA VAL A 314 -2.26 -7.36 14.15
C VAL A 314 -3.60 -8.08 14.18
N ALA A 315 -4.49 -7.73 13.25
CA ALA A 315 -5.76 -8.43 13.06
C ALA A 315 -5.72 -9.21 11.73
N LEU A 316 -5.87 -10.53 11.79
CA LEU A 316 -5.84 -11.43 10.63
C LEU A 316 -7.21 -12.08 10.42
N ARG A 317 -7.75 -12.01 9.22
CA ARG A 317 -9.06 -12.58 8.85
C ARG A 317 -9.04 -14.10 9.00
N ARG A 318 -10.14 -14.66 9.51
CA ARG A 318 -10.39 -16.09 9.59
C ARG A 318 -10.63 -16.68 8.20
N LEU A 319 -10.09 -17.87 7.96
CA LEU A 319 -10.37 -18.67 6.77
C LEU A 319 -11.74 -19.33 6.84
#